data_AF-A0A5N5QQP9-F1
#
_entry.id   AF-A0A5N5QQP9-F1
#
_cell.length_a   1.000
_cell.length_b   1.000
_cell.length_c   1.000
_cell.angle_alpha   90.00
_cell.angle_beta   90.00
_cell.angle_gamma   90.00
#
_symmetry.space_group_name_H-M   'P 1'
#
loop_
_entity.id
_entity.type
_entity.pdbx_description
1 polymer ?
#
loop_
_entity_poly.entity_id
_entity_poly.type
_entity_poly.pdbx_seq_one_letter_code
_entity_poly.pdbx_strand_id
1 'polypeptide(L)'
;MSILFRATAKHVSYARTTKRNFIRLTAKATQFGKRTFQSWLIESAGTLPIKRRKDHPEGEADNTVVMEALVKALGEGDAICLFPEGMSRYHPSVAPMKTGVARIASDVLTGQKDNPDFRLTLLTCSITHRQHFRSDVLVSFNPPLQLSPETHSSLLNCAPNEPAITQHAVRSLTTFLYDQITQGTITAPSWKIIRTAKAAARIYVPLGTGMGLGDWVRVVSRFASEAGFGGVGQQRSRKPSLHGSTIAAENPLIATAQWQPDPKLGEEERPENNSISDEFVETLAKDLYQNHIERLGLKDFRVLQYDTLSRRRIALRILVRIPLVAALSILALPGLVLWLPVFVTVSYFTKKHKKTGPVWDTYDEISQTKLIYGLAAGLATWLIACVTTLPFAPVTAALVPALMWMTLRWTEDLVASVRSIVALTRLLLIGKSDMNKTLLWREDIHARVMRLATERLELPATPEDFFSTKSSPGPRWDTKGGADKGRTQGLWARGTRYFSLRRRRKRDWNETMRWYDQTYLPEDES
;
A
#
# COMPACT_ATOMS: atom_id res chain seq x y z
N MET A 1 1.20 2.33 -8.78
CA MET A 1 0.31 3.45 -8.38
C MET A 1 -0.81 3.63 -9.41
N SER A 2 -1.73 4.57 -9.27
CA SER A 2 -2.77 4.81 -10.31
C SER A 2 -3.04 6.29 -10.49
N ILE A 3 -3.27 6.73 -11.73
CA ILE A 3 -3.74 8.08 -12.05
C ILE A 3 -5.15 7.93 -12.61
N LEU A 4 -6.11 8.61 -11.97
CA LEU A 4 -7.46 8.75 -12.49
C LEU A 4 -7.54 10.04 -13.30
N PHE A 5 -7.81 9.90 -14.59
CA PHE A 5 -8.17 10.98 -15.48
C PHE A 5 -9.68 11.15 -15.45
N ARG A 6 -10.13 12.39 -15.32
CA ARG A 6 -11.52 12.74 -15.55
C ARG A 6 -11.58 14.05 -16.31
N ALA A 7 -12.09 14.01 -17.54
CA ALA A 7 -12.48 15.24 -18.21
C ALA A 7 -13.85 15.68 -17.69
N THR A 8 -14.03 16.99 -17.48
CA THR A 8 -15.34 17.56 -17.16
C THR A 8 -15.50 18.83 -17.97
N ALA A 9 -16.27 18.79 -19.06
CA ALA A 9 -16.88 19.99 -19.62
C ALA A 9 -17.98 20.44 -18.65
N LYS A 10 -17.88 21.64 -18.08
CA LYS A 10 -18.83 22.10 -17.07
C LYS A 10 -19.74 23.18 -17.68
N HIS A 11 -20.93 22.77 -18.10
CA HIS A 11 -22.08 23.55 -17.65
C HIS A 11 -22.02 23.54 -16.12
N VAL A 12 -21.65 24.67 -15.51
CA VAL A 12 -21.64 24.83 -14.06
C VAL A 12 -23.05 24.57 -13.55
N SER A 13 -23.24 23.35 -13.08
CA SER A 13 -24.27 22.96 -12.14
C SER A 13 -23.68 21.79 -11.38
N TYR A 14 -23.92 21.73 -10.07
CA TYR A 14 -23.90 20.48 -9.32
C TYR A 14 -25.03 19.54 -9.81
N ALA A 15 -25.20 19.41 -11.13
CA ALA A 15 -26.10 18.48 -11.75
C ALA A 15 -25.37 17.15 -11.80
N ARG A 16 -25.80 16.25 -10.91
CA ARG A 16 -25.59 14.81 -11.02
C ARG A 16 -25.89 14.42 -12.48
N THR A 17 -24.85 14.22 -13.30
CA THR A 17 -25.04 13.54 -14.59
C THR A 17 -25.55 12.14 -14.24
N THR A 18 -26.80 11.86 -14.55
CA THR A 18 -27.50 10.61 -14.21
C THR A 18 -26.91 9.41 -14.95
N LYS A 19 -26.12 9.61 -16.01
CA LYS A 19 -25.23 8.59 -16.56
C LYS A 19 -23.96 8.51 -15.74
N ARG A 20 -23.74 7.34 -15.12
CA ARG A 20 -22.42 6.95 -14.60
C ARG A 20 -21.48 6.81 -15.79
N ASN A 21 -20.65 7.82 -16.06
CA ASN A 21 -19.60 7.69 -17.07
C ASN A 21 -18.70 6.52 -16.67
N PHE A 22 -18.56 5.54 -17.56
CA PHE A 22 -17.81 4.32 -17.27
C PHE A 22 -16.34 4.68 -17.06
N ILE A 23 -15.75 4.21 -15.96
CA ILE A 23 -14.30 4.30 -15.76
C ILE A 23 -13.68 3.27 -16.72
N ARG A 24 -13.06 3.75 -17.79
CA ARG A 24 -12.32 2.88 -18.71
C ARG A 24 -10.97 2.55 -18.09
N LEU A 25 -10.75 1.26 -17.80
CA LEU A 25 -9.46 0.75 -17.33
C LEU A 25 -8.62 0.31 -18.54
N THR A 26 -7.31 0.37 -18.40
CA THR A 26 -6.39 -0.22 -19.40
C THR A 26 -5.83 -1.53 -18.88
N ALA A 27 -5.85 -2.57 -19.70
CA ALA A 27 -5.36 -3.90 -19.33
C ALA A 27 -4.28 -4.41 -20.29
N LYS A 28 -3.49 -5.39 -19.85
CA LYS A 28 -2.39 -5.98 -20.62
C LYS A 28 -2.97 -6.64 -21.88
N ALA A 29 -2.49 -6.26 -23.07
CA ALA A 29 -3.00 -6.82 -24.33
C ALA A 29 -2.96 -8.37 -24.39
N THR A 30 -2.00 -9.02 -23.72
CA THR A 30 -1.90 -10.50 -23.67
C THR A 30 -3.02 -11.19 -22.85
N GLN A 31 -3.90 -10.41 -22.21
CA GLN A 31 -5.07 -10.91 -21.48
C GLN A 31 -6.35 -10.89 -22.32
N PHE A 32 -6.30 -10.30 -23.52
CA PHE A 32 -7.42 -10.21 -24.46
C PHE A 32 -7.37 -11.33 -25.51
N GLY A 33 -8.51 -11.64 -26.12
CA GLY A 33 -8.62 -12.63 -27.21
C GLY A 33 -8.42 -14.08 -26.79
N LYS A 34 -8.40 -14.38 -25.48
CA LYS A 34 -8.32 -15.76 -24.96
C LYS A 34 -9.73 -16.29 -24.69
N ARG A 35 -9.97 -17.59 -24.91
CA ARG A 35 -11.23 -18.26 -24.51
C ARG A 35 -11.29 -18.51 -23.00
N THR A 36 -11.01 -17.48 -22.19
CA THR A 36 -11.04 -17.54 -20.73
C THR A 36 -12.05 -16.54 -20.18
N PHE A 37 -12.64 -16.87 -19.03
CA PHE A 37 -13.61 -16.01 -18.33
C PHE A 37 -13.06 -14.60 -18.04
N GLN A 38 -11.76 -14.47 -17.82
CA GLN A 38 -11.10 -13.19 -17.58
C GLN A 38 -11.01 -12.32 -18.84
N SER A 39 -10.67 -12.89 -19.99
CA SER A 39 -10.68 -12.17 -21.28
C SER A 39 -12.08 -11.62 -21.54
N TRP A 40 -13.10 -12.47 -21.37
CA TRP A 40 -14.50 -12.07 -21.49
C TRP A 40 -14.88 -10.95 -20.52
N LEU A 41 -14.49 -11.04 -19.24
CA LEU A 41 -14.81 -10.02 -18.24
C LEU A 41 -14.11 -8.69 -18.51
N ILE A 42 -12.83 -8.73 -18.91
CA ILE A 42 -11.99 -7.57 -19.25
C ILE A 42 -12.55 -6.86 -20.49
N GLU A 43 -12.94 -7.64 -21.52
CA GLU A 43 -13.58 -7.13 -22.74
C GLU A 43 -14.97 -6.55 -22.44
N SER A 44 -15.77 -7.24 -21.63
CA SER A 44 -17.12 -6.80 -21.23
C SER A 44 -17.10 -5.54 -20.35
N ALA A 45 -16.00 -5.29 -19.63
CA ALA A 45 -15.82 -4.10 -18.79
C ALA A 45 -15.39 -2.86 -19.58
N GLY A 46 -15.29 -2.93 -20.92
CA GLY A 46 -14.90 -1.81 -21.77
C GLY A 46 -13.45 -1.36 -21.59
N THR A 47 -12.58 -2.29 -21.18
CA THR A 47 -11.16 -2.00 -20.97
C THR A 47 -10.40 -1.98 -22.29
N LEU A 48 -9.41 -1.10 -22.41
CA LEU A 48 -8.63 -0.95 -23.63
C LEU A 48 -7.30 -1.73 -23.54
N PRO A 49 -6.95 -2.52 -24.56
CA PRO A 49 -5.72 -3.31 -24.56
C PRO A 49 -4.51 -2.41 -24.82
N ILE A 50 -3.59 -2.31 -23.87
CA ILE A 50 -2.31 -1.62 -24.09
C ILE A 50 -1.21 -2.65 -24.33
N LYS A 51 -0.52 -2.54 -25.47
CA LYS A 51 0.67 -3.33 -25.80
C LYS A 51 1.89 -2.73 -25.10
N ARG A 52 2.56 -3.51 -24.25
CA ARG A 52 3.84 -3.11 -23.66
C ARG A 52 4.97 -3.64 -24.52
N ARG A 53 5.97 -2.79 -24.84
CA ARG A 53 7.18 -3.21 -25.59
C ARG A 53 7.88 -4.45 -24.99
N LYS A 54 7.87 -4.60 -23.66
CA LYS A 54 8.46 -5.77 -22.98
C LYS A 54 7.78 -7.10 -23.35
N ASP A 55 6.47 -7.08 -23.65
CA ASP A 55 5.73 -8.31 -23.99
C ASP A 55 5.77 -8.64 -25.49
N HIS A 56 6.39 -7.78 -26.32
CA HIS A 56 6.51 -7.92 -27.77
C HIS A 56 7.96 -7.65 -28.21
N PRO A 57 8.89 -8.59 -28.00
CA PRO A 57 10.31 -8.41 -28.33
C PRO A 57 10.59 -8.29 -29.84
N GLU A 58 9.68 -8.73 -30.71
CA GLU A 58 9.86 -8.75 -32.18
C GLU A 58 8.94 -7.79 -32.96
N GLY A 59 8.20 -6.88 -32.32
CA GLY A 59 7.25 -6.01 -33.03
C GLY A 59 7.17 -4.58 -32.49
N GLU A 60 6.94 -3.62 -33.40
CA GLU A 60 6.52 -2.27 -33.02
C GLU A 60 5.22 -2.36 -32.22
N ALA A 61 5.27 -1.98 -30.95
CA ALA A 61 4.08 -1.88 -30.10
C ALA A 61 3.24 -0.67 -30.55
N ASP A 62 2.51 -0.83 -31.66
CA ASP A 62 1.57 0.16 -32.14
C ASP A 62 0.35 0.21 -31.21
N ASN A 63 0.21 1.36 -30.53
CA ASN A 63 -0.90 1.69 -29.65
C ASN A 63 -1.69 2.89 -30.17
N THR A 64 -1.46 3.32 -31.42
CA THR A 64 -2.02 4.57 -31.96
C THR A 64 -3.55 4.58 -31.88
N VAL A 65 -4.18 3.50 -32.35
CA VAL A 65 -5.66 3.30 -32.29
C VAL A 65 -6.19 3.37 -30.86
N VAL A 66 -5.45 2.82 -29.89
CA VAL A 66 -5.87 2.81 -28.48
C VAL A 66 -5.74 4.21 -27.88
N MET A 67 -4.67 4.93 -28.21
CA MET A 67 -4.46 6.31 -27.75
C MET A 67 -5.52 7.24 -28.32
N GLU A 68 -5.86 7.12 -29.60
CA GLU A 68 -6.95 7.87 -30.23
C GLU A 68 -8.30 7.61 -29.55
N ALA A 69 -8.60 6.34 -29.24
CA ALA A 69 -9.81 5.99 -28.51
C ALA A 69 -9.86 6.60 -27.10
N LEU A 70 -8.72 6.65 -26.39
CA LEU A 70 -8.60 7.30 -25.08
C LEU A 70 -8.81 8.83 -25.19
N VAL A 71 -8.20 9.46 -26.19
CA VAL A 71 -8.34 10.91 -26.44
C VAL A 71 -9.79 11.26 -26.76
N LYS A 72 -10.43 10.51 -27.66
CA LYS A 72 -11.85 10.69 -28.00
C LYS A 72 -12.76 10.54 -26.78
N ALA A 73 -12.56 9.47 -25.99
CA ALA A 73 -13.35 9.23 -24.79
C ALA A 73 -13.22 10.40 -23.78
N LEU A 74 -12.01 10.93 -23.55
CA LEU A 74 -11.83 12.10 -22.69
C LEU A 74 -12.49 13.36 -23.28
N GLY A 75 -12.42 13.57 -24.59
CA GLY A 75 -13.13 14.66 -25.27
C GLY A 75 -14.64 14.60 -25.06
N GLU A 76 -15.23 13.41 -25.00
CA GLU A 76 -16.65 13.17 -24.75
C GLU A 76 -17.04 13.26 -23.25
N GLY A 77 -16.07 13.44 -22.35
CA GLY A 77 -16.29 13.57 -20.90
C GLY A 77 -16.23 12.25 -20.11
N ASP A 78 -15.69 11.17 -20.69
CA ASP A 78 -15.43 9.93 -19.97
C ASP A 78 -14.29 10.10 -18.94
N ALA A 79 -14.17 9.10 -18.05
CA ALA A 79 -13.07 8.99 -17.10
C ALA A 79 -12.21 7.76 -17.42
N ILE A 80 -10.90 7.91 -17.28
CA ILE A 80 -9.91 6.87 -17.63
C ILE A 80 -8.99 6.64 -16.44
N CYS A 81 -8.62 5.39 -16.16
CA CYS A 81 -7.61 5.08 -15.14
C CYS A 81 -6.35 4.50 -15.78
N LEU A 82 -5.20 5.15 -15.56
CA LEU A 82 -3.91 4.78 -16.13
C LEU A 82 -2.87 4.47 -15.04
N PHE A 83 -1.96 3.56 -15.37
CA PHE A 83 -0.82 3.18 -14.54
C PHE A 83 0.47 3.65 -15.23
N PRO A 84 0.99 4.85 -14.91
CA PRO A 84 2.06 5.50 -15.69
C PRO A 84 3.40 4.77 -15.68
N GLU A 85 3.63 3.91 -14.68
CA GLU A 85 4.81 3.02 -14.59
C GLU A 85 4.81 1.99 -15.74
N GLY A 86 3.63 1.58 -16.21
CA GLY A 86 3.47 0.54 -17.23
C GLY A 86 3.99 -0.85 -16.83
N MET A 87 4.39 -1.05 -15.57
CA MET A 87 4.90 -2.31 -15.02
C MET A 87 4.43 -2.46 -13.57
N SER A 88 4.30 -3.70 -13.10
CA SER A 88 4.10 -4.02 -11.69
C SER A 88 5.41 -4.61 -11.18
N ARG A 89 6.24 -3.80 -10.51
CA ARG A 89 7.52 -4.25 -9.92
C ARG A 89 7.46 -4.11 -8.41
N TYR A 90 8.00 -5.12 -7.72
CA TYR A 90 8.24 -5.04 -6.29
C TYR A 90 9.63 -4.46 -6.05
N HIS A 91 9.73 -3.14 -5.94
CA HIS A 91 10.98 -2.39 -5.82
C HIS A 91 10.87 -1.33 -4.70
N PRO A 92 11.98 -0.91 -4.05
CA PRO A 92 11.93 0.06 -2.95
C PRO A 92 11.61 1.49 -3.43
N SER A 93 11.78 1.77 -4.72
CA SER A 93 11.42 3.05 -5.35
C SER A 93 10.31 2.88 -6.38
N VAL A 94 9.69 4.01 -6.72
CA VAL A 94 8.67 4.07 -7.78
C VAL A 94 9.39 3.94 -9.11
N ALA A 95 8.87 3.09 -9.99
CA ALA A 95 9.43 2.94 -11.32
C ALA A 95 9.32 4.27 -12.09
N PRO A 96 10.29 4.61 -12.95
CA PRO A 96 10.21 5.79 -13.80
C PRO A 96 8.90 5.83 -14.58
N MET A 97 8.22 6.98 -14.54
CA MET A 97 6.95 7.16 -15.20
C MET A 97 7.13 7.39 -16.70
N LYS A 98 6.28 6.74 -17.51
CA LYS A 98 6.21 7.00 -18.94
C LYS A 98 5.43 8.29 -19.21
N THR A 99 5.79 8.98 -20.29
CA THR A 99 5.15 10.24 -20.70
C THR A 99 3.74 10.08 -21.27
N GLY A 100 3.24 8.85 -21.46
CA GLY A 100 1.95 8.59 -22.13
C GLY A 100 0.76 9.31 -21.50
N VAL A 101 0.76 9.46 -20.17
CA VAL A 101 -0.26 10.21 -19.41
C VAL A 101 -0.26 11.69 -19.79
N ALA A 102 0.91 12.33 -19.83
CA ALA A 102 1.04 13.73 -20.21
C ALA A 102 0.80 13.95 -21.71
N ARG A 103 1.15 12.99 -22.57
CA ARG A 103 0.85 13.02 -24.02
C ARG A 103 -0.64 12.96 -24.30
N ILE A 104 -1.38 12.05 -23.65
CA ILE A 104 -2.85 12.00 -23.76
C ILE A 104 -3.47 13.33 -23.32
N ALA A 105 -2.97 13.93 -22.23
CA ALA A 105 -3.45 15.23 -21.80
C ALA A 105 -3.19 16.33 -22.86
N SER A 106 -1.99 16.36 -23.44
CA SER A 106 -1.64 17.26 -24.55
C SER A 106 -2.56 17.07 -25.76
N ASP A 107 -2.74 15.83 -26.23
CA ASP A 107 -3.55 15.51 -27.41
C ASP A 107 -5.04 15.88 -27.20
N VAL A 108 -5.59 15.65 -25.99
CA VAL A 108 -6.96 16.04 -25.63
C VAL A 108 -7.11 17.56 -25.62
N LEU A 109 -6.15 18.29 -25.05
CA LEU A 109 -6.19 19.75 -25.02
C LEU A 109 -6.08 20.34 -26.43
N THR A 110 -5.24 19.75 -27.29
CA THR A 110 -5.13 20.15 -28.70
C THR A 110 -6.42 19.91 -29.47
N GLY A 111 -7.08 18.76 -29.26
CA GLY A 111 -8.39 18.47 -29.87
C GLY A 111 -9.52 19.38 -29.39
N GLN A 112 -9.36 20.01 -28.21
CA GLN A 112 -10.34 20.93 -27.60
C GLN A 112 -9.84 22.38 -27.59
N LYS A 113 -8.87 22.75 -28.43
CA LYS A 113 -8.24 24.08 -28.43
C LYS A 113 -9.25 25.23 -28.63
N ASP A 114 -10.30 24.99 -29.41
CA ASP A 114 -11.32 25.99 -29.76
C ASP A 114 -12.44 26.05 -28.70
N ASN A 115 -12.35 25.24 -27.65
CA ASN A 115 -13.30 25.16 -26.55
C ASN A 115 -12.67 25.74 -25.26
N PRO A 116 -12.81 27.06 -25.01
CA PRO A 116 -12.19 27.71 -23.86
C PRO A 116 -12.74 27.21 -22.52
N ASP A 117 -13.96 26.67 -22.51
CA ASP A 117 -14.63 26.13 -21.32
C ASP A 117 -14.21 24.69 -20.98
N PHE A 118 -13.44 24.04 -21.86
CA PHE A 118 -13.00 22.68 -21.62
C PHE A 118 -12.02 22.61 -20.44
N ARG A 119 -12.24 21.65 -19.53
CA ARG A 119 -11.38 21.39 -18.38
C ARG A 119 -11.06 19.90 -18.27
N LEU A 120 -9.78 19.58 -18.31
CA LEU A 120 -9.26 18.23 -18.09
C LEU A 120 -8.74 18.12 -16.66
N THR A 121 -9.25 17.18 -15.87
CA THR A 121 -8.79 16.96 -14.49
C THR A 121 -7.90 15.72 -14.41
N LEU A 122 -6.67 15.90 -13.91
CA LEU A 122 -5.75 14.83 -13.56
C LEU A 122 -5.78 14.63 -12.04
N LEU A 123 -6.21 13.44 -11.60
CA LEU A 123 -6.21 13.05 -10.19
C LEU A 123 -5.19 11.94 -9.96
N THR A 124 -4.08 12.27 -9.31
CA THR A 124 -3.08 11.27 -8.96
C THR A 124 -3.47 10.53 -7.67
N CYS A 125 -3.18 9.23 -7.63
CA CYS A 125 -3.45 8.39 -6.48
C CYS A 125 -2.24 7.53 -6.09
N SER A 126 -1.81 7.71 -4.86
CA SER A 126 -0.74 6.96 -4.22
C SER A 126 -1.35 5.79 -3.45
N ILE A 127 -0.86 4.58 -3.71
CA ILE A 127 -1.38 3.39 -3.04
C ILE A 127 -0.22 2.63 -2.38
N THR A 128 -0.28 2.51 -1.05
CA THR A 128 0.76 1.87 -0.23
C THR A 128 0.22 0.72 0.63
N HIS A 129 1.13 -0.02 1.27
CA HIS A 129 0.83 -1.14 2.19
C HIS A 129 0.13 -2.38 1.62
N ARG A 130 0.28 -2.65 0.33
CA ARG A 130 -0.40 -3.79 -0.35
C ARG A 130 0.14 -5.19 -0.02
N GLN A 131 1.14 -5.32 0.84
CA GLN A 131 2.10 -6.43 0.75
C GLN A 131 1.66 -7.73 1.45
N HIS A 132 0.72 -7.68 2.39
CA HIS A 132 0.40 -8.85 3.22
C HIS A 132 -1.08 -9.25 3.16
N PHE A 133 -1.36 -10.54 3.31
CA PHE A 133 -2.72 -11.04 3.39
C PHE A 133 -3.48 -10.36 4.54
N ARG A 134 -4.68 -9.84 4.24
CA ARG A 134 -5.51 -9.04 5.16
C ARG A 134 -4.78 -7.83 5.75
N SER A 135 -3.74 -7.32 5.08
CA SER A 135 -3.16 -6.01 5.38
C SER A 135 -4.12 -4.89 5.02
N ASP A 136 -3.79 -3.70 5.51
CA ASP A 136 -4.57 -2.52 5.23
C ASP A 136 -3.90 -1.78 4.10
N VAL A 137 -4.68 -1.36 3.11
CA VAL A 137 -4.18 -0.61 1.97
C VAL A 137 -4.50 0.85 2.21
N LEU A 138 -3.48 1.70 2.14
CA LEU A 138 -3.69 3.14 2.13
C LEU A 138 -3.83 3.60 0.69
N VAL A 139 -4.93 4.27 0.41
CA VAL A 139 -5.21 4.93 -0.87
C VAL A 139 -5.28 6.41 -0.57
N SER A 140 -4.28 7.16 -1.02
CA SER A 140 -4.21 8.61 -0.87
C SER A 140 -4.51 9.25 -2.22
N PHE A 141 -5.47 10.17 -2.24
CA PHE A 141 -5.77 11.02 -3.39
C PHE A 141 -5.08 12.36 -3.19
N ASN A 142 -4.29 12.75 -4.17
CA ASN A 142 -3.60 14.03 -4.14
C ASN A 142 -4.52 15.15 -4.67
N PRO A 143 -4.17 16.42 -4.44
CA PRO A 143 -4.85 17.57 -5.04
C PRO A 143 -5.05 17.38 -6.56
N PRO A 144 -6.28 17.53 -7.09
CA PRO A 144 -6.51 17.40 -8.52
C PRO A 144 -5.84 18.55 -9.28
N LEU A 145 -5.17 18.24 -10.39
CA LEU A 145 -4.63 19.23 -11.33
C LEU A 145 -5.67 19.46 -12.44
N GLN A 146 -6.10 20.72 -12.61
CA GLN A 146 -7.00 21.11 -13.68
C GLN A 146 -6.19 21.74 -14.82
N LEU A 147 -6.33 21.17 -16.01
CA LEU A 147 -5.73 21.67 -17.23
C LEU A 147 -6.81 22.28 -18.12
N SER A 148 -6.45 23.36 -18.80
CA SER A 148 -7.28 24.04 -19.80
C SER A 148 -6.42 24.48 -20.98
N PRO A 149 -6.98 24.57 -22.19
CA PRO A 149 -6.24 25.05 -23.36
C PRO A 149 -5.68 26.47 -23.18
N GLU A 150 -6.45 27.35 -22.52
CA GLU A 150 -6.07 28.75 -22.29
C GLU A 150 -4.91 28.88 -21.30
N THR A 151 -5.01 28.21 -20.14
CA THR A 151 -4.02 28.39 -19.06
C THR A 151 -2.75 27.55 -19.27
N HIS A 152 -2.80 26.51 -20.11
CA HIS A 152 -1.67 25.61 -20.37
C HIS A 152 -1.39 25.49 -21.87
N SER A 153 -1.30 26.63 -22.55
CA SER A 153 -1.07 26.70 -24.00
C SER A 153 0.18 25.93 -24.45
N SER A 154 1.23 25.83 -23.62
CA SER A 154 2.46 25.08 -23.92
C SER A 154 2.28 23.57 -24.08
N LEU A 155 1.15 23.02 -23.63
CA LEU A 155 0.79 21.62 -23.87
C LEU A 155 0.08 21.40 -25.21
N LEU A 156 -0.28 22.46 -25.94
CA LEU A 156 -0.97 22.33 -27.22
C LEU A 156 0.04 21.94 -28.31
N ASN A 157 -0.12 20.75 -28.87
CA ASN A 157 0.66 20.24 -30.00
C ASN A 157 0.18 20.82 -31.35
N CYS A 158 0.13 22.15 -31.45
CA CYS A 158 -0.23 22.87 -32.68
C CYS A 158 0.44 24.26 -32.70
N ALA A 159 0.47 24.90 -33.87
CA ALA A 159 0.95 26.28 -33.99
C ALA A 159 0.21 27.20 -32.99
N PRO A 160 0.89 28.16 -32.34
CA PRO A 160 2.26 28.64 -32.58
C PRO A 160 3.38 27.84 -31.87
N ASN A 161 3.06 26.78 -31.12
CA ASN A 161 4.07 26.06 -30.36
C ASN A 161 4.94 25.20 -31.27
N GLU A 162 6.25 25.28 -31.05
CA GLU A 162 7.18 24.32 -31.64
C GLU A 162 7.03 22.95 -30.96
N PRO A 163 7.28 21.85 -31.71
CA PRO A 163 7.25 20.49 -31.14
C PRO A 163 8.16 20.33 -29.91
N ALA A 164 9.30 21.02 -29.88
CA ALA A 164 10.24 20.98 -28.77
C ALA A 164 9.63 21.54 -27.47
N ILE A 165 8.90 22.65 -27.55
CA ILE A 165 8.22 23.28 -26.40
C ILE A 165 7.16 22.33 -25.83
N THR A 166 6.37 21.72 -26.71
CA THR A 166 5.33 20.76 -26.30
C THR A 166 5.95 19.53 -25.64
N GLN A 167 7.02 18.98 -26.22
CA GLN A 167 7.74 17.84 -25.62
C GLN A 167 8.33 18.19 -24.26
N HIS A 168 8.85 19.41 -24.09
CA HIS A 168 9.34 19.91 -22.82
C HIS A 168 8.23 19.99 -21.77
N ALA A 169 7.09 20.60 -22.12
CA ALA A 169 5.92 20.69 -21.25
C ALA A 169 5.39 19.30 -20.83
N VAL A 170 5.34 18.35 -21.76
CA VAL A 170 4.96 16.94 -21.48
C VAL A 170 5.92 16.28 -20.49
N ARG A 171 7.24 16.50 -20.62
CA ARG A 171 8.23 15.97 -19.68
C ARG A 171 8.07 16.61 -18.30
N SER A 172 7.95 17.93 -18.23
CA SER A 172 7.74 18.68 -16.99
C SER A 172 6.46 18.23 -16.27
N LEU A 173 5.35 18.06 -16.99
CA LEU A 173 4.11 17.52 -16.42
C LEU A 173 4.29 16.09 -15.91
N THR A 174 5.05 15.25 -16.62
CA THR A 174 5.35 13.88 -16.17
C THR A 174 6.13 13.86 -14.86
N THR A 175 7.13 14.73 -14.71
CA THR A 175 7.90 14.91 -13.47
C THR A 175 7.01 15.39 -12.33
N PHE A 176 6.16 16.39 -12.58
CA PHE A 176 5.21 16.88 -11.58
C PHE A 176 4.27 15.77 -11.06
N LEU A 177 3.72 14.96 -11.98
CA LEU A 177 2.85 13.85 -11.60
C LEU A 177 3.61 12.76 -10.84
N TYR A 178 4.88 12.51 -11.18
CA TYR A 178 5.76 11.61 -10.43
C TYR A 178 5.99 12.11 -9.00
N ASP A 179 6.29 13.39 -8.82
CA ASP A 179 6.51 13.99 -7.50
C ASP A 179 5.25 13.94 -6.63
N GLN A 180 4.08 14.24 -7.20
CA GLN A 180 2.81 14.10 -6.47
C GLN A 180 2.56 12.66 -6.02
N ILE A 181 2.82 11.69 -6.90
CA ILE A 181 2.57 10.28 -6.59
C ILE A 181 3.54 9.76 -5.53
N THR A 182 4.82 10.14 -5.61
CA THR A 182 5.86 9.71 -4.67
C THR A 182 5.62 10.26 -3.26
N GLN A 183 5.08 11.48 -3.12
CA GLN A 183 4.73 12.11 -1.83
C GLN A 183 3.84 11.23 -0.93
N GLY A 184 2.85 10.56 -1.52
CA GLY A 184 1.95 9.66 -0.81
C GLY A 184 2.51 8.25 -0.58
N THR A 185 3.79 8.02 -0.89
CA THR A 185 4.41 6.69 -0.82
C THR A 185 5.71 6.62 -0.02
N ILE A 186 6.15 5.39 0.25
CA ILE A 186 7.43 5.11 0.90
C ILE A 186 8.38 4.73 -0.23
N THR A 187 9.33 5.61 -0.51
CA THR A 187 10.34 5.43 -1.56
C THR A 187 11.73 5.51 -0.94
N ALA A 188 12.62 4.64 -1.39
CA ALA A 188 14.03 4.66 -1.03
C ALA A 188 14.87 4.00 -2.14
N PRO A 189 16.17 4.31 -2.25
CA PRO A 189 17.04 3.67 -3.23
C PRO A 189 17.28 2.17 -2.93
N SER A 190 17.14 1.74 -1.68
CA SER A 190 17.42 0.36 -1.23
C SER A 190 16.35 -0.18 -0.28
N TRP A 191 16.15 -1.49 -0.29
CA TRP A 191 15.29 -2.17 0.68
C TRP A 191 15.82 -2.10 2.11
N LYS A 192 17.14 -2.04 2.29
CA LYS A 192 17.79 -1.83 3.60
C LYS A 192 17.31 -0.53 4.22
N ILE A 193 17.24 0.55 3.44
CA ILE A 193 16.77 1.86 3.90
C ILE A 193 15.30 1.82 4.30
N ILE A 194 14.44 1.16 3.52
CA ILE A 194 13.02 0.99 3.90
C ILE A 194 12.89 0.23 5.22
N ARG A 195 13.70 -0.82 5.41
CA ARG A 195 13.71 -1.61 6.66
C ARG A 195 14.13 -0.74 7.84
N THR A 196 15.21 0.00 7.70
CA THR A 196 15.74 0.91 8.73
C THR A 196 14.74 2.02 9.05
N ALA A 197 14.08 2.60 8.05
CA ALA A 197 13.05 3.63 8.24
C ALA A 197 11.81 3.08 8.97
N LYS A 198 11.36 1.87 8.62
CA LYS A 198 10.26 1.19 9.34
C LYS A 198 10.62 0.89 10.78
N ALA A 199 11.85 0.44 11.05
CA ALA A 199 12.35 0.22 12.40
C ALA A 199 12.46 1.53 13.18
N ALA A 200 12.97 2.60 12.55
CA ALA A 200 13.04 3.96 13.11
C ALA A 200 11.67 4.45 13.56
N ALA A 201 10.68 4.38 12.66
CA ALA A 201 9.32 4.82 12.93
C ALA A 201 8.68 4.05 14.09
N ARG A 202 8.98 2.76 14.21
CA ARG A 202 8.50 1.90 15.31
C ARG A 202 9.13 2.25 16.66
N ILE A 203 10.42 2.62 16.66
CA ILE A 203 11.12 3.06 17.87
C ILE A 203 10.63 4.45 18.28
N TYR A 204 10.46 5.35 17.31
CA TYR A 204 9.94 6.71 17.50
C TYR A 204 8.49 6.69 18.02
N VAL A 205 7.60 5.89 17.41
CA VAL A 205 6.22 5.73 17.88
C VAL A 205 5.99 4.29 18.32
N PRO A 206 6.09 4.00 19.63
CA PRO A 206 5.94 2.65 20.14
C PRO A 206 4.52 2.11 19.96
N LEU A 207 4.39 0.78 19.99
CA LEU A 207 3.09 0.13 19.87
C LEU A 207 2.19 0.46 21.07
N GLY A 208 1.11 1.20 20.83
CA GLY A 208 0.18 1.59 21.89
C GLY A 208 -0.54 2.90 21.60
N THR A 209 0.10 3.75 20.80
CA THR A 209 -0.46 5.01 20.30
C THR A 209 -1.64 4.78 19.36
N GLY A 210 -2.47 5.80 19.14
CA GLY A 210 -3.58 5.83 18.18
C GLY A 210 -3.21 6.10 16.73
N MET A 211 -1.91 6.10 16.38
CA MET A 211 -1.40 6.43 15.03
C MET A 211 -2.11 5.66 13.92
N GLY A 212 -2.67 6.41 12.96
CA GLY A 212 -3.31 5.87 11.76
C GLY A 212 -2.34 5.34 10.72
N LEU A 213 -2.85 4.58 9.75
CA LEU A 213 -2.02 4.06 8.66
C LEU A 213 -1.42 5.19 7.81
N GLY A 214 -2.19 6.27 7.59
CA GLY A 214 -1.71 7.47 6.89
C GLY A 214 -0.54 8.13 7.60
N ASP A 215 -0.65 8.34 8.91
CA ASP A 215 0.42 8.90 9.75
C ASP A 215 1.66 8.01 9.76
N TRP A 216 1.45 6.70 9.91
CA TRP A 216 2.53 5.73 9.87
C TRP A 216 3.30 5.81 8.55
N VAL A 217 2.60 5.87 7.41
CA VAL A 217 3.21 6.01 6.09
C VAL A 217 4.00 7.32 5.99
N ARG A 218 3.46 8.43 6.52
CA ARG A 218 4.14 9.74 6.52
C ARG A 218 5.41 9.74 7.37
N VAL A 219 5.36 9.18 8.57
CA VAL A 219 6.53 9.05 9.46
C VAL A 219 7.60 8.17 8.81
N VAL A 220 7.23 6.99 8.31
CA VAL A 220 8.18 6.10 7.63
C VAL A 220 8.76 6.75 6.37
N SER A 221 7.95 7.47 5.60
CA SER A 221 8.39 8.19 4.40
C SER A 221 9.36 9.33 4.73
N ARG A 222 9.20 10.02 5.88
CA ARG A 222 10.19 11.02 6.34
C ARG A 222 11.53 10.38 6.69
N PHE A 223 11.52 9.30 7.48
CA PHE A 223 12.76 8.56 7.78
C PHE A 223 13.42 7.99 6.52
N ALA A 224 12.65 7.44 5.58
CA ALA A 224 13.18 6.87 4.35
C ALA A 224 13.76 7.93 3.41
N SER A 225 13.12 9.09 3.30
CA SER A 225 13.62 10.18 2.45
C SER A 225 14.92 10.78 2.98
N GLU A 226 15.05 10.97 4.29
CA GLU A 226 16.29 11.45 4.91
C GLU A 226 17.43 10.45 4.71
N ALA A 227 17.16 9.16 4.98
CA ALA A 227 18.12 8.08 4.85
C ALA A 227 18.61 7.84 3.41
N GLY A 228 17.71 7.97 2.44
CA GLY A 228 17.96 7.58 1.04
C GLY A 228 18.40 8.70 0.13
N PHE A 229 18.19 9.96 0.52
CA PHE A 229 18.48 11.12 -0.33
C PHE A 229 19.15 12.26 0.45
N GLY A 230 19.64 12.00 1.67
CA GLY A 230 20.44 12.95 2.46
C GLY A 230 19.82 14.35 2.63
N GLY A 231 18.51 14.42 2.82
CA GLY A 231 17.80 15.70 2.93
C GLY A 231 17.62 16.46 1.59
N VAL A 232 18.18 16.01 0.46
CA VAL A 232 17.92 16.61 -0.86
C VAL A 232 16.43 16.48 -1.26
N GLY A 233 15.74 15.47 -0.70
CA GLY A 233 14.28 15.33 -0.79
C GLY A 233 13.48 16.46 -0.14
N GLN A 234 14.09 17.26 0.74
CA GLN A 234 13.48 18.44 1.37
C GLN A 234 13.30 19.59 0.36
N GLN A 235 14.16 19.68 -0.67
CA GLN A 235 14.02 20.66 -1.76
C GLN A 235 12.97 20.25 -2.81
N ARG A 236 12.84 18.95 -3.14
CA ARG A 236 11.88 18.47 -4.14
C ARG A 236 10.45 18.31 -3.63
N SER A 237 10.25 18.24 -2.32
CA SER A 237 8.91 18.17 -1.78
C SER A 237 8.86 18.69 -0.35
N ARG A 238 8.30 19.89 -0.20
CA ARG A 238 7.77 20.39 1.06
C ARG A 238 6.59 19.48 1.45
N LYS A 239 6.89 18.26 1.92
CA LYS A 239 5.87 17.31 2.37
C LYS A 239 5.03 18.03 3.41
N PRO A 240 3.70 18.08 3.28
CA PRO A 240 2.86 18.81 4.22
C PRO A 240 3.17 18.36 5.65
N SER A 241 3.08 19.30 6.59
CA SER A 241 3.17 19.04 8.02
C SER A 241 2.26 17.85 8.40
N LEU A 242 2.63 17.09 9.43
CA LEU A 242 1.85 15.93 9.87
C LEU A 242 0.39 16.29 10.20
N HIS A 243 0.16 17.52 10.63
CA HIS A 243 -1.11 18.20 10.40
C HIS A 243 -1.06 18.87 9.03
N GLY A 244 -1.89 18.42 8.08
CA GLY A 244 -2.32 19.36 7.05
C GLY A 244 -2.80 20.60 7.77
N SER A 245 -2.20 21.74 7.43
CA SER A 245 -2.48 23.05 7.99
C SER A 245 -3.91 23.16 8.55
N THR A 246 -4.02 23.39 9.86
CA THR A 246 -5.25 23.91 10.49
C THR A 246 -5.66 25.26 9.86
N ILE A 247 -4.80 25.85 9.02
CA ILE A 247 -5.02 27.06 8.22
C ILE A 247 -5.90 26.80 6.97
N ALA A 248 -6.17 25.55 6.58
CA ALA A 248 -7.15 25.25 5.52
C ALA A 248 -8.61 25.14 6.02
N ALA A 249 -8.89 25.59 7.24
CA ALA A 249 -10.24 25.62 7.80
C ALA A 249 -11.11 26.76 7.27
N GLU A 250 -10.54 27.76 6.57
CA GLU A 250 -11.29 28.93 6.10
C GLU A 250 -11.83 28.83 4.67
N ASN A 251 -11.54 27.76 3.91
CA ASN A 251 -12.25 27.52 2.64
C ASN A 251 -12.36 26.03 2.29
N PRO A 252 -13.57 25.43 2.26
CA PRO A 252 -13.78 24.01 2.00
C PRO A 252 -13.68 23.62 0.51
N LEU A 253 -13.18 24.52 -0.35
CA LEU A 253 -12.91 24.21 -1.75
C LEU A 253 -11.74 23.22 -1.82
N ILE A 254 -11.91 22.15 -2.60
CA ILE A 254 -10.88 21.14 -2.85
C ILE A 254 -9.62 21.88 -3.33
N ALA A 255 -8.56 21.89 -2.53
CA ALA A 255 -7.30 22.47 -2.94
C ALA A 255 -6.86 21.83 -4.26
N THR A 256 -6.87 22.60 -5.34
CA THR A 256 -6.40 22.19 -6.66
C THR A 256 -4.90 22.33 -6.72
N ALA A 257 -4.23 21.34 -7.32
CA ALA A 257 -2.81 21.45 -7.57
C ALA A 257 -2.57 22.55 -8.63
N GLN A 258 -1.55 23.38 -8.41
CA GLN A 258 -1.08 24.33 -9.40
C GLN A 258 0.22 23.80 -9.99
N TRP A 259 0.29 23.79 -11.31
CA TRP A 259 1.49 23.44 -12.07
C TRP A 259 1.66 24.48 -13.17
N GLN A 260 2.89 24.93 -13.36
CA GLN A 260 3.28 25.75 -14.49
C GLN A 260 4.49 25.08 -15.16
N PRO A 261 4.62 25.18 -16.50
CA PRO A 261 5.76 24.62 -17.20
C PRO A 261 7.03 25.34 -16.73
N ASP A 262 7.99 24.59 -16.21
CA ASP A 262 9.28 25.16 -15.84
C ASP A 262 10.01 25.63 -17.12
N PRO A 263 10.45 26.89 -17.24
CA PRO A 263 11.17 27.36 -18.42
C PRO A 263 12.60 26.81 -18.52
N LYS A 264 13.15 26.16 -17.48
CA LYS A 264 14.53 25.65 -17.47
C LYS A 264 14.62 24.25 -16.87
N LEU A 265 14.33 23.21 -17.64
CA LEU A 265 14.84 21.88 -17.32
C LEU A 265 16.29 21.76 -17.83
N GLY A 266 17.20 22.52 -17.21
CA GLY A 266 18.63 22.29 -17.32
C GLY A 266 18.96 20.96 -16.66
N GLU A 267 20.00 20.28 -17.15
CA GLU A 267 20.50 19.01 -16.63
C GLU A 267 20.53 19.03 -15.10
N GLU A 268 19.56 18.36 -14.46
CA GLU A 268 19.55 18.22 -13.01
C GLU A 268 20.73 17.33 -12.62
N GLU A 269 21.73 17.93 -12.00
CA GLU A 269 22.82 17.22 -11.33
C GLU A 269 22.21 16.13 -10.44
N ARG A 270 22.59 14.87 -10.72
CA ARG A 270 22.29 13.77 -9.81
C ARG A 270 23.00 14.10 -8.50
N PRO A 271 22.30 14.21 -7.36
CA PRO A 271 22.99 14.39 -6.09
C PRO A 271 23.94 13.21 -5.89
N GLU A 272 25.18 13.49 -5.49
CA GLU A 272 26.15 12.48 -5.07
C GLU A 272 25.59 11.72 -3.86
N ASN A 273 24.91 10.61 -4.15
CA ASN A 273 23.96 9.98 -3.24
C ASN A 273 24.62 8.99 -2.25
N ASN A 274 25.96 8.97 -2.18
CA ASN A 274 26.71 7.88 -1.54
C ASN A 274 27.24 8.20 -0.13
N SER A 275 27.47 9.46 0.24
CA SER A 275 28.09 9.78 1.55
C SER A 275 27.09 9.84 2.71
N ILE A 276 25.85 10.33 2.47
CA ILE A 276 24.88 10.58 3.55
C ILE A 276 24.08 9.31 3.90
N SER A 277 23.91 8.38 2.95
CA SER A 277 23.23 7.10 3.18
C SER A 277 23.96 6.22 4.20
N ASP A 278 25.30 6.24 4.14
CA ASP A 278 26.14 5.42 5.01
C ASP A 278 26.19 6.03 6.42
N GLU A 279 26.33 7.35 6.54
CA GLU A 279 26.24 8.03 7.84
C GLU A 279 24.89 7.74 8.52
N PHE A 280 23.74 7.84 7.84
CA PHE A 280 22.43 7.55 8.45
C PHE A 280 22.26 6.09 8.89
N VAL A 281 22.72 5.14 8.07
CA VAL A 281 22.60 3.70 8.35
C VAL A 281 23.57 3.30 9.46
N GLU A 282 24.79 3.83 9.47
CA GLU A 282 25.80 3.63 10.51
C GLU A 282 25.40 4.33 11.83
N THR A 283 24.95 5.59 11.76
CA THR A 283 24.48 6.38 12.92
C THR A 283 23.21 5.83 13.54
N LEU A 284 22.60 4.79 12.98
CA LEU A 284 21.49 4.13 13.65
C LEU A 284 21.83 2.78 14.27
N ALA A 285 22.94 2.11 13.90
CA ALA A 285 23.31 0.77 14.38
C ALA A 285 22.11 -0.22 14.48
N LYS A 286 21.05 0.05 13.70
CA LYS A 286 19.71 -0.52 13.91
C LYS A 286 19.66 -1.94 13.46
N ASP A 287 20.42 -2.27 12.41
CA ASP A 287 20.55 -3.64 11.94
C ASP A 287 21.12 -4.54 13.04
N LEU A 288 22.07 -4.07 13.85
CA LEU A 288 22.63 -4.85 14.95
C LEU A 288 21.60 -5.09 16.07
N TYR A 289 20.87 -4.07 16.50
CA TYR A 289 19.81 -4.21 17.51
C TYR A 289 18.62 -5.04 17.02
N GLN A 290 18.16 -4.78 15.81
CA GLN A 290 17.04 -5.50 15.21
C GLN A 290 17.39 -6.97 14.99
N ASN A 291 18.60 -7.26 14.49
CA ASN A 291 19.12 -8.63 14.39
C ASN A 291 19.25 -9.29 15.77
N HIS A 292 19.67 -8.56 16.80
CA HIS A 292 19.75 -9.06 18.17
C HIS A 292 18.37 -9.44 18.72
N ILE A 293 17.36 -8.57 18.60
CA ILE A 293 15.99 -8.87 19.01
C ILE A 293 15.38 -10.01 18.21
N GLU A 294 15.67 -10.09 16.92
CA GLU A 294 15.24 -11.19 16.05
C GLU A 294 15.86 -12.53 16.48
N ARG A 295 17.15 -12.55 16.86
CA ARG A 295 17.81 -13.74 17.44
C ARG A 295 17.19 -14.15 18.76
N LEU A 296 16.85 -13.19 19.62
CA LEU A 296 16.08 -13.43 20.84
C LEU A 296 14.63 -13.86 20.55
N GLY A 297 14.16 -13.65 19.32
CA GLY A 297 12.83 -13.99 18.88
C GLY A 297 11.74 -13.18 19.58
N LEU A 298 12.09 -11.97 20.02
CA LEU A 298 11.22 -11.01 20.68
C LEU A 298 10.80 -9.91 19.69
N LYS A 299 9.86 -9.08 20.12
CA LYS A 299 9.49 -7.84 19.40
C LYS A 299 9.85 -6.66 20.29
N ASP A 300 10.21 -5.53 19.68
CA ASP A 300 10.60 -4.30 20.39
C ASP A 300 9.63 -3.92 21.54
N PHE A 301 8.31 -3.90 21.26
CA PHE A 301 7.31 -3.59 22.30
C PHE A 301 7.28 -4.58 23.48
N ARG A 302 7.80 -5.81 23.32
CA ARG A 302 7.87 -6.80 24.40
C ARG A 302 9.08 -6.54 25.31
N VAL A 303 10.16 -5.98 24.77
CA VAL A 303 11.32 -5.53 25.54
C VAL A 303 10.88 -4.45 26.52
N LEU A 304 10.14 -3.44 26.05
CA LEU A 304 9.58 -2.37 26.90
C LEU A 304 8.59 -2.87 27.98
N GLN A 305 8.00 -4.05 27.79
CA GLN A 305 7.07 -4.65 28.75
C GLN A 305 7.77 -5.51 29.81
N TYR A 306 9.08 -5.72 29.70
CA TYR A 306 9.80 -6.63 30.60
C TYR A 306 9.72 -6.17 32.06
N ASP A 307 10.03 -4.90 32.35
CA ASP A 307 10.04 -4.39 33.72
C ASP A 307 8.62 -4.18 34.30
N THR A 308 7.64 -3.94 33.44
CA THR A 308 6.25 -3.72 33.86
C THR A 308 5.49 -5.02 34.16
N LEU A 309 5.97 -6.17 33.67
CA LEU A 309 5.30 -7.45 33.80
C LEU A 309 6.04 -8.37 34.76
N SER A 310 5.43 -8.64 35.92
CA SER A 310 5.94 -9.68 36.82
C SER A 310 5.96 -11.05 36.12
N ARG A 311 6.98 -11.86 36.42
CA ARG A 311 7.11 -13.24 35.91
C ARG A 311 5.85 -14.08 36.15
N ARG A 312 5.19 -13.87 37.29
CA ARG A 312 3.89 -14.50 37.62
C ARG A 312 2.78 -14.09 36.64
N ARG A 313 2.68 -12.80 36.28
CA ARG A 313 1.71 -12.32 35.28
C ARG A 313 2.01 -12.86 33.88
N ILE A 314 3.29 -13.02 33.52
CA ILE A 314 3.70 -13.63 32.24
C ILE A 314 3.25 -15.10 32.21
N ALA A 315 3.55 -15.87 33.27
CA ALA A 315 3.13 -17.27 33.40
C ALA A 315 1.60 -17.41 33.36
N LEU A 316 0.86 -16.59 34.09
CA LEU A 316 -0.61 -16.59 34.06
C LEU A 316 -1.15 -16.28 32.65
N ARG A 317 -0.54 -15.34 31.94
CA ARG A 317 -0.90 -15.00 30.55
C ARG A 317 -0.61 -16.13 29.55
N ILE A 318 0.35 -17.00 29.83
CA ILE A 318 0.60 -18.22 29.05
C ILE A 318 -0.46 -19.26 29.41
N LEU A 319 -0.67 -19.50 30.70
CA LEU A 319 -1.63 -20.50 31.22
C LEU A 319 -3.04 -20.27 30.69
N VAL A 320 -3.52 -19.02 30.67
CA VAL A 320 -4.85 -18.67 30.12
C VAL A 320 -4.93 -18.86 28.60
N ARG A 321 -3.82 -18.78 27.87
CA ARG A 321 -3.81 -18.93 26.40
C ARG A 321 -3.73 -20.37 25.93
N ILE A 322 -3.17 -21.29 26.72
CA ILE A 322 -3.11 -22.72 26.38
C ILE A 322 -4.49 -23.31 26.09
N PRO A 323 -5.52 -23.19 26.97
CA PRO A 323 -6.84 -23.73 26.69
C PRO A 323 -7.52 -23.03 25.52
N LEU A 324 -7.26 -21.74 25.31
CA LEU A 324 -7.76 -21.01 24.14
C LEU A 324 -7.18 -21.57 22.83
N VAL A 325 -5.87 -21.85 22.79
CA VAL A 325 -5.20 -22.48 21.64
C VAL A 325 -5.76 -23.88 21.39
N ALA A 326 -5.96 -24.68 22.43
CA ALA A 326 -6.57 -26.00 22.31
C ALA A 326 -8.00 -25.92 21.73
N ALA A 327 -8.85 -25.06 22.30
CA ALA A 327 -10.22 -24.86 21.83
C ALA A 327 -10.28 -24.38 20.37
N LEU A 328 -9.45 -23.38 20.00
CA LEU A 328 -9.38 -22.88 18.62
C LEU A 328 -8.88 -23.93 17.64
N SER A 329 -7.97 -24.81 18.06
CA SER A 329 -7.48 -25.92 17.22
C SER A 329 -8.60 -26.93 16.93
N ILE A 330 -9.36 -27.31 17.96
CA ILE A 330 -10.51 -28.22 17.83
C ILE A 330 -11.59 -27.62 16.93
N LEU A 331 -11.94 -26.35 17.13
CA LEU A 331 -12.94 -25.66 16.32
C LEU A 331 -12.50 -25.49 14.86
N ALA A 332 -11.21 -25.23 14.60
CA ALA A 332 -10.70 -25.04 13.25
C ALA A 332 -10.61 -26.35 12.44
N LEU A 333 -10.39 -27.50 13.09
CA LEU A 333 -10.11 -28.79 12.45
C LEU A 333 -11.16 -29.18 11.38
N PRO A 334 -12.48 -29.20 11.65
CA PRO A 334 -13.48 -29.62 10.67
C PRO A 334 -13.44 -28.79 9.38
N GLY A 335 -13.34 -27.47 9.47
CA GLY A 335 -13.24 -26.65 8.27
C GLY A 335 -11.86 -26.69 7.63
N LEU A 336 -10.78 -27.04 8.36
CA LEU A 336 -9.46 -27.24 7.74
C LEU A 336 -9.46 -28.46 6.82
N VAL A 337 -10.23 -29.50 7.17
CA VAL A 337 -10.48 -30.64 6.28
C VAL A 337 -11.19 -30.19 5.00
N LEU A 338 -12.19 -29.30 5.11
CA LEU A 338 -12.85 -28.70 3.94
C LEU A 338 -11.91 -27.80 3.10
N TRP A 339 -10.92 -27.16 3.73
CA TRP A 339 -9.91 -26.36 3.00
C TRP A 339 -8.81 -27.21 2.36
N LEU A 340 -8.62 -28.47 2.77
CA LEU A 340 -7.52 -29.31 2.32
C LEU A 340 -7.46 -29.47 0.78
N PRO A 341 -8.55 -29.78 0.05
CA PRO A 341 -8.51 -29.87 -1.41
C PRO A 341 -8.09 -28.54 -2.07
N VAL A 342 -8.53 -27.42 -1.50
CA VAL A 342 -8.17 -26.08 -1.99
C VAL A 342 -6.68 -25.81 -1.78
N PHE A 343 -6.13 -26.11 -0.61
CA PHE A 343 -4.71 -25.92 -0.34
C PHE A 343 -3.81 -26.81 -1.20
N VAL A 344 -4.21 -28.07 -1.41
CA VAL A 344 -3.45 -29.03 -2.23
C VAL A 344 -3.44 -28.60 -3.69
N THR A 345 -4.60 -28.29 -4.27
CA THR A 345 -4.71 -27.88 -5.68
C THR A 345 -3.91 -26.60 -5.93
N VAL A 346 -4.10 -25.57 -5.10
CA VAL A 346 -3.38 -24.30 -5.23
C VAL A 346 -1.87 -24.48 -5.09
N SER A 347 -1.42 -25.30 -4.14
CA SER A 347 0.02 -25.56 -3.93
C SER A 347 0.63 -26.31 -5.11
N TYR A 348 -0.08 -27.30 -5.66
CA TYR A 348 0.35 -28.05 -6.84
C TYR A 348 0.53 -27.15 -8.06
N PHE A 349 -0.49 -26.37 -8.42
CA PHE A 349 -0.41 -25.48 -9.58
C PHE A 349 0.58 -24.34 -9.39
N THR A 350 0.66 -23.76 -8.17
CA THR A 350 1.68 -22.75 -7.87
C THR A 350 3.09 -23.30 -8.04
N LYS A 351 3.36 -24.53 -7.59
CA LYS A 351 4.67 -25.17 -7.74
C LYS A 351 5.01 -25.45 -9.21
N LYS A 352 4.01 -25.77 -10.04
CA LYS A 352 4.17 -25.93 -11.50
C LYS A 352 4.56 -24.62 -12.17
N HIS A 353 3.84 -23.53 -11.90
CA HIS A 353 4.15 -22.21 -12.48
C HIS A 353 5.49 -21.66 -12.02
N LYS A 354 5.91 -21.91 -10.77
CA LYS A 354 7.25 -21.52 -10.30
C LYS A 354 8.41 -22.15 -11.11
N LYS A 355 8.16 -23.22 -11.86
CA LYS A 355 9.18 -23.89 -12.70
C LYS A 355 9.21 -23.39 -14.15
N THR A 356 8.23 -22.61 -14.60
CA THR A 356 8.07 -22.26 -16.03
C THR A 356 8.79 -20.98 -16.44
N GLY A 357 9.41 -20.22 -15.53
CA GLY A 357 10.15 -19.01 -15.88
C GLY A 357 10.78 -18.28 -14.69
N PRO A 358 11.42 -17.11 -14.95
CA PRO A 358 12.00 -16.27 -13.91
C PRO A 358 10.92 -15.74 -12.95
N VAL A 359 11.20 -15.86 -11.65
CA VAL A 359 10.26 -15.70 -10.53
C VAL A 359 9.44 -14.41 -10.57
N TRP A 360 10.01 -13.32 -11.09
CA TRP A 360 9.42 -11.97 -11.10
C TRP A 360 8.26 -11.81 -12.09
N ASP A 361 8.33 -12.44 -13.27
CA ASP A 361 7.27 -12.36 -14.29
C ASP A 361 6.12 -13.34 -13.96
N THR A 362 6.46 -14.41 -13.24
CA THR A 362 5.51 -15.45 -12.84
C THR A 362 4.65 -15.06 -11.64
N TYR A 363 4.96 -14.01 -10.87
CA TYR A 363 4.17 -13.67 -9.68
C TYR A 363 2.72 -13.31 -10.00
N ASP A 364 2.48 -12.57 -11.09
CA ASP A 364 1.14 -12.22 -11.54
C ASP A 364 0.38 -13.49 -11.96
N GLU A 365 1.02 -14.38 -12.72
CA GLU A 365 0.43 -15.67 -13.13
C GLU A 365 0.14 -16.59 -11.93
N ILE A 366 1.05 -16.63 -10.93
CA ILE A 366 0.86 -17.38 -9.69
C ILE A 366 -0.35 -16.82 -8.92
N SER A 367 -0.51 -15.49 -8.86
CA SER A 367 -1.65 -14.87 -8.18
C SER A 367 -2.97 -15.23 -8.87
N GLN A 368 -3.00 -15.22 -10.21
CA GLN A 368 -4.16 -15.62 -11.01
C GLN A 368 -4.50 -17.10 -10.81
N THR A 369 -3.48 -17.95 -10.85
CA THR A 369 -3.59 -19.40 -10.61
C THR A 369 -4.20 -19.68 -9.25
N LYS A 370 -3.71 -19.03 -8.20
CA LYS A 370 -4.25 -19.19 -6.83
C LYS A 370 -5.73 -18.84 -6.75
N LEU A 371 -6.15 -17.77 -7.43
CA LEU A 371 -7.54 -17.32 -7.42
C LEU A 371 -8.45 -18.28 -8.20
N ILE A 372 -8.05 -18.66 -9.42
CA ILE A 372 -8.88 -19.50 -10.30
C ILE A 372 -8.98 -20.93 -9.75
N TYR A 373 -7.86 -21.60 -9.54
CA TYR A 373 -7.87 -22.99 -9.07
C TYR A 373 -8.36 -23.09 -7.62
N GLY A 374 -8.11 -22.06 -6.81
CA GLY A 374 -8.65 -21.98 -5.45
C GLY A 374 -10.18 -21.88 -5.43
N LEU A 375 -10.76 -21.03 -6.30
CA LEU A 375 -12.21 -20.90 -6.44
C LEU A 375 -12.83 -22.20 -6.99
N ALA A 376 -12.24 -22.79 -8.04
CA ALA A 376 -12.73 -24.02 -8.65
C ALA A 376 -12.72 -25.19 -7.63
N ALA A 377 -11.63 -25.37 -6.90
CA ALA A 377 -11.53 -26.40 -5.86
C ALA A 377 -12.49 -26.13 -4.69
N GLY A 378 -12.70 -24.86 -4.32
CA GLY A 378 -13.65 -24.47 -3.29
C GLY A 378 -15.09 -24.79 -3.68
N LEU A 379 -15.49 -24.45 -4.91
CA LEU A 379 -16.82 -24.78 -5.45
C LEU A 379 -17.03 -26.29 -5.57
N ALA A 380 -16.02 -27.04 -6.04
CA ALA A 380 -16.09 -28.49 -6.09
C ALA A 380 -16.26 -29.10 -4.69
N THR A 381 -15.49 -28.63 -3.71
CA THR A 381 -15.61 -29.09 -2.31
C THR A 381 -16.99 -28.78 -1.74
N TRP A 382 -17.52 -27.59 -2.01
CA TRP A 382 -18.87 -27.19 -1.57
C TRP A 382 -19.96 -28.04 -2.21
N LEU A 383 -19.90 -28.27 -3.53
CA LEU A 383 -20.84 -29.14 -4.25
C LEU A 383 -20.80 -30.58 -3.72
N ILE A 384 -19.61 -31.15 -3.56
CA ILE A 384 -19.44 -32.50 -3.01
C ILE A 384 -20.05 -32.57 -1.61
N ALA A 385 -19.80 -31.59 -0.75
CA ALA A 385 -20.37 -31.57 0.60
C ALA A 385 -21.91 -31.47 0.60
N CYS A 386 -22.51 -30.74 -0.36
CA CYS A 386 -23.97 -30.66 -0.48
C CYS A 386 -24.56 -32.00 -0.95
N VAL A 387 -23.93 -32.65 -1.93
CA VAL A 387 -24.39 -33.93 -2.47
C VAL A 387 -24.27 -35.06 -1.44
N THR A 388 -23.17 -35.13 -0.70
CA THR A 388 -22.96 -36.19 0.32
C THR A 388 -23.86 -36.07 1.53
N THR A 389 -24.49 -34.90 1.73
CA THR A 389 -25.35 -34.62 2.91
C THR A 389 -26.83 -34.57 2.58
N LEU A 390 -27.24 -35.03 1.38
CA LEU A 390 -28.66 -35.17 1.04
C LEU A 390 -29.37 -36.09 2.06
N PRO A 391 -30.54 -35.68 2.59
CA PRO A 391 -31.42 -34.59 2.15
C PRO A 391 -31.18 -33.21 2.79
N PHE A 392 -30.22 -33.06 3.71
CA PHE A 392 -29.94 -31.81 4.44
C PHE A 392 -29.20 -30.74 3.62
N ALA A 393 -29.11 -30.91 2.30
CA ALA A 393 -28.39 -30.03 1.37
C ALA A 393 -28.71 -28.53 1.53
N PRO A 394 -29.96 -28.08 1.79
CA PRO A 394 -30.23 -26.65 2.00
C PRO A 394 -29.49 -26.06 3.20
N VAL A 395 -29.36 -26.85 4.29
CA VAL A 395 -28.65 -26.43 5.50
C VAL A 395 -27.14 -26.45 5.26
N THR A 396 -26.63 -27.53 4.65
CA THR A 396 -25.19 -27.67 4.40
C THR A 396 -24.68 -26.68 3.35
N ALA A 397 -25.50 -26.31 2.37
CA ALA A 397 -25.19 -25.27 1.38
C ALA A 397 -24.86 -23.92 2.03
N ALA A 398 -25.55 -23.57 3.13
CA ALA A 398 -25.27 -22.37 3.91
C ALA A 398 -24.16 -22.58 4.96
N LEU A 399 -24.15 -23.75 5.63
CA LEU A 399 -23.23 -24.04 6.72
C LEU A 399 -21.78 -24.22 6.24
N VAL A 400 -21.55 -24.86 5.10
CA VAL A 400 -20.20 -25.16 4.59
C VAL A 400 -19.40 -23.88 4.31
N PRO A 401 -19.90 -22.90 3.53
CA PRO A 401 -19.18 -21.63 3.34
C PRO A 401 -18.99 -20.86 4.66
N ALA A 402 -19.99 -20.88 5.55
CA ALA A 402 -19.88 -20.24 6.86
C ALA A 402 -18.80 -20.88 7.73
N LEU A 403 -18.73 -22.21 7.76
CA LEU A 403 -17.71 -22.97 8.49
C LEU A 403 -16.32 -22.75 7.88
N MET A 404 -16.19 -22.79 6.55
CA MET A 404 -14.93 -22.50 5.86
C MET A 404 -14.43 -21.08 6.20
N TRP A 405 -15.31 -20.08 6.21
CA TRP A 405 -14.97 -18.72 6.63
C TRP A 405 -14.57 -18.64 8.10
N MET A 406 -15.32 -19.28 8.99
CA MET A 406 -15.03 -19.30 10.44
C MET A 406 -13.74 -20.05 10.77
N THR A 407 -13.40 -21.09 10.04
CA THR A 407 -12.10 -21.77 10.17
C THR A 407 -10.95 -20.85 9.83
N LEU A 408 -11.03 -20.08 8.73
CA LEU A 408 -10.02 -19.05 8.47
C LEU A 408 -9.91 -18.11 9.67
N ARG A 409 -11.03 -17.68 10.25
CA ARG A 409 -11.03 -16.79 11.43
C ARG A 409 -10.38 -17.42 12.67
N TRP A 410 -10.74 -18.65 13.01
CA TRP A 410 -10.18 -19.37 14.15
C TRP A 410 -8.68 -19.63 13.96
N THR A 411 -8.24 -19.97 12.75
CA THR A 411 -6.81 -20.14 12.45
C THR A 411 -6.00 -18.85 12.59
N GLU A 412 -6.54 -17.68 12.23
CA GLU A 412 -5.81 -16.41 12.45
C GLU A 412 -5.57 -16.14 13.94
N ASP A 413 -6.60 -16.37 14.76
CA ASP A 413 -6.53 -16.15 16.21
C ASP A 413 -5.72 -17.25 16.92
N LEU A 414 -5.74 -18.48 16.38
CA LEU A 414 -4.87 -19.58 16.79
C LEU A 414 -3.41 -19.21 16.57
N VAL A 415 -3.02 -18.85 15.35
CA VAL A 415 -1.63 -18.45 15.01
C VAL A 415 -1.20 -17.25 15.87
N ALA A 416 -2.07 -16.25 16.05
CA ALA A 416 -1.77 -15.09 16.89
C ALA A 416 -1.55 -15.49 18.37
N SER A 417 -2.36 -16.41 18.89
CA SER A 417 -2.26 -16.91 20.26
C SER A 417 -0.99 -17.73 20.46
N VAL A 418 -0.66 -18.63 19.53
CA VAL A 418 0.59 -19.40 19.54
C VAL A 418 1.81 -18.47 19.50
N ARG A 419 1.82 -17.48 18.59
CA ARG A 419 2.90 -16.47 18.54
C ARG A 419 3.03 -15.69 19.84
N SER A 420 1.91 -15.35 20.49
CA SER A 420 1.95 -14.69 21.79
C SER A 420 2.47 -15.61 22.89
N ILE A 421 2.18 -16.92 22.87
CA ILE A 421 2.74 -17.88 23.82
C ILE A 421 4.26 -17.95 23.61
N VAL A 422 4.72 -18.22 22.38
CA VAL A 422 6.16 -18.30 22.05
C VAL A 422 6.91 -17.04 22.50
N ALA A 423 6.39 -15.86 22.20
CA ALA A 423 7.02 -14.61 22.61
C ALA A 423 7.06 -14.41 24.13
N LEU A 424 6.01 -14.83 24.86
CA LEU A 424 5.97 -14.73 26.33
C LEU A 424 6.87 -15.77 27.00
N THR A 425 6.95 -16.99 26.44
CA THR A 425 7.87 -18.02 26.91
C THR A 425 9.31 -17.56 26.72
N ARG A 426 9.66 -17.01 25.55
CA ARG A 426 10.99 -16.40 25.32
C ARG A 426 11.30 -15.27 26.30
N LEU A 427 10.32 -14.40 26.57
CA LEU A 427 10.46 -13.32 27.55
C LEU A 427 10.65 -13.83 28.99
N LEU A 428 10.12 -15.01 29.31
CA LEU A 428 10.30 -15.63 30.62
C LEU A 428 11.68 -16.29 30.77
N LEU A 429 12.21 -16.86 29.68
CA LEU A 429 13.47 -17.61 29.64
C LEU A 429 14.70 -16.71 29.52
N ILE A 430 14.54 -15.47 29.07
CA ILE A 430 15.68 -14.54 28.90
C ILE A 430 16.30 -14.15 30.26
N GLY A 431 17.63 -14.15 30.30
CA GLY A 431 18.39 -13.74 31.48
C GLY A 431 18.21 -12.25 31.80
N LYS A 432 18.23 -11.89 33.09
CA LYS A 432 18.15 -10.48 33.52
C LYS A 432 19.29 -9.64 32.93
N SER A 433 20.51 -10.19 32.90
CA SER A 433 21.69 -9.51 32.36
C SER A 433 21.52 -9.17 30.88
N ASP A 434 21.11 -10.14 30.06
CA ASP A 434 20.91 -9.94 28.62
C ASP A 434 19.77 -8.98 28.32
N MET A 435 18.69 -9.02 29.11
CA MET A 435 17.59 -8.09 28.96
C MET A 435 18.00 -6.67 29.34
N ASN A 436 18.74 -6.48 30.44
CA ASN A 436 19.23 -5.15 30.83
C ASN A 436 20.15 -4.56 29.75
N LYS A 437 21.05 -5.37 29.17
CA LYS A 437 21.87 -4.95 28.02
C LYS A 437 21.00 -4.54 26.82
N THR A 438 19.94 -5.29 26.55
CA THR A 438 19.00 -5.01 25.45
C THR A 438 18.22 -3.72 25.70
N LEU A 439 17.81 -3.45 26.94
CA LEU A 439 17.13 -2.21 27.33
C LEU A 439 18.04 -1.00 27.21
N LEU A 440 19.28 -1.07 27.69
CA LEU A 440 20.27 -0.01 27.52
C LEU A 440 20.52 0.29 26.04
N TRP A 441 20.64 -0.75 25.21
CA TRP A 441 20.83 -0.56 23.78
C TRP A 441 19.61 0.05 23.09
N ARG A 442 18.40 -0.35 23.52
CA ARG A 442 17.16 0.30 23.09
C ARG A 442 17.21 1.78 23.46
N GLU A 443 17.49 2.13 24.71
CA GLU A 443 17.52 3.53 25.18
C GLU A 443 18.47 4.40 24.35
N ASP A 444 19.69 3.92 24.07
CA ASP A 444 20.64 4.60 23.18
C ASP A 444 20.05 4.85 21.77
N ILE A 445 19.54 3.79 21.13
CA ILE A 445 18.96 3.91 19.79
C ILE A 445 17.74 4.81 19.79
N HIS A 446 16.92 4.76 20.84
CA HIS A 446 15.76 5.62 20.98
C HIS A 446 16.17 7.09 21.09
N ALA A 447 17.18 7.41 21.90
CA ALA A 447 17.69 8.77 22.00
C ALA A 447 18.20 9.30 20.64
N ARG A 448 18.96 8.47 19.89
CA ARG A 448 19.44 8.80 18.55
C ARG A 448 18.30 9.01 17.55
N VAL A 449 17.29 8.15 17.60
CA VAL A 449 16.09 8.25 16.75
C VAL A 449 15.27 9.50 17.07
N MET A 450 15.08 9.81 18.35
CA MET A 450 14.36 11.00 18.79
C MET A 450 15.09 12.26 18.35
N ARG A 451 16.41 12.34 18.55
CA ARG A 451 17.24 13.46 18.11
C ARG A 451 17.08 13.72 16.61
N LEU A 452 17.24 12.68 15.80
CA LEU A 452 17.04 12.73 14.35
C LEU A 452 15.61 13.17 13.98
N ALA A 453 14.61 12.62 14.67
CA ALA A 453 13.21 12.92 14.43
C ALA A 453 12.87 14.40 14.67
N THR A 454 13.38 14.98 15.76
CA THR A 454 13.08 16.37 16.14
C THR A 454 13.96 17.37 15.40
N GLU A 455 15.26 17.13 15.27
CA GLU A 455 16.22 18.09 14.72
C GLU A 455 16.19 18.15 13.19
N ARG A 456 16.07 17.00 12.51
CA ARG A 456 16.15 16.93 11.04
C ARG A 456 14.80 16.71 10.37
N LEU A 457 13.94 15.89 10.96
CA LEU A 457 12.68 15.46 10.32
C LEU A 457 11.45 16.31 10.71
N GLU A 458 11.62 17.29 11.60
CA GLU A 458 10.53 18.13 12.13
C GLU A 458 9.33 17.31 12.63
N LEU A 459 9.62 16.14 13.23
CA LEU A 459 8.61 15.30 13.85
C LEU A 459 8.31 15.79 15.28
N PRO A 460 7.08 15.61 15.79
CA PRO A 460 6.73 15.98 17.15
C PRO A 460 7.69 15.40 18.20
N ALA A 461 8.12 16.23 19.16
CA ALA A 461 9.01 15.78 20.24
C ALA A 461 8.35 14.76 21.19
N THR A 462 7.02 14.80 21.33
CA THR A 462 6.23 13.87 22.16
C THR A 462 5.27 13.05 21.28
N PRO A 463 5.74 11.98 20.62
CA PRO A 463 4.92 11.17 19.72
C PRO A 463 3.74 10.50 20.42
N GLU A 464 3.89 10.09 21.68
CA GLU A 464 2.82 9.38 22.41
C GLU A 464 1.58 10.26 22.63
N ASP A 465 1.80 11.54 22.96
CA ASP A 465 0.74 12.54 23.14
C ASP A 465 0.16 12.99 21.79
N PHE A 466 1.03 13.22 20.81
CA PHE A 466 0.64 13.63 19.47
C PHE A 466 -0.26 12.60 18.79
N PHE A 467 0.12 11.32 18.86
CA PHE A 467 -0.65 10.21 18.31
C PHE A 467 -1.60 9.58 19.33
N SER A 468 -1.94 10.25 20.44
CA SER A 468 -2.86 9.69 21.42
C SER A 468 -4.27 9.54 20.83
N THR A 469 -5.03 8.55 21.31
CA THR A 469 -6.40 8.29 20.83
C THR A 469 -7.38 9.44 21.10
N LYS A 470 -7.01 10.43 21.91
CA LYS A 470 -7.85 11.61 22.21
C LYS A 470 -7.58 12.79 21.26
N SER A 471 -6.41 12.84 20.62
CA SER A 471 -5.89 14.01 19.91
C SER A 471 -5.74 13.79 18.40
N SER A 472 -5.84 12.56 17.89
CA SER A 472 -5.82 12.32 16.43
C SER A 472 -7.19 12.61 15.80
N PRO A 473 -7.32 13.66 14.96
CA PRO A 473 -8.50 13.80 14.12
C PRO A 473 -8.53 12.61 13.14
N GLY A 474 -9.66 11.90 13.09
CA GLY A 474 -9.86 10.86 12.09
C GLY A 474 -9.80 11.43 10.67
N PRO A 475 -9.88 10.58 9.63
CA PRO A 475 -10.07 11.05 8.25
C PRO A 475 -11.18 12.11 8.17
N ARG A 476 -11.08 13.09 7.24
CA ARG A 476 -12.04 14.21 7.09
C ARG A 476 -13.54 13.83 7.10
N TRP A 477 -13.89 12.58 6.78
CA TRP A 477 -15.26 12.05 6.80
C TRP A 477 -15.69 11.41 8.14
N ASP A 478 -14.76 11.23 9.08
CA ASP A 478 -14.96 10.68 10.42
C ASP A 478 -14.97 11.81 11.47
N THR A 479 -16.13 12.45 11.60
CA THR A 479 -16.41 13.55 12.54
C THR A 479 -16.38 13.13 14.01
N LYS A 480 -16.24 11.83 14.30
CA LYS A 480 -16.21 11.30 15.68
C LYS A 480 -14.81 11.07 16.23
N GLY A 481 -13.75 11.43 15.51
CA GLY A 481 -12.36 11.41 16.01
C GLY A 481 -11.99 10.07 16.65
N GLY A 482 -11.61 9.08 15.85
CA GLY A 482 -10.99 7.86 16.40
C GLY A 482 -11.44 6.55 15.77
N ALA A 483 -12.25 6.54 14.71
CA ALA A 483 -12.59 5.32 14.00
C ALA A 483 -11.63 5.05 12.83
N ASP A 484 -10.32 5.08 13.11
CA ASP A 484 -9.38 4.48 12.18
C ASP A 484 -9.71 2.99 12.05
N LYS A 485 -10.22 2.63 10.87
CA LYS A 485 -10.69 1.30 10.50
C LYS A 485 -9.53 0.30 10.63
N GLY A 486 -9.31 -0.23 11.83
CA GLY A 486 -8.24 -1.20 12.11
C GLY A 486 -7.95 -1.42 13.59
N ARG A 487 -8.18 -0.41 14.45
CA ARG A 487 -8.09 -0.55 15.91
C ARG A 487 -9.48 -0.42 16.51
N THR A 488 -9.98 -1.48 17.13
CA THR A 488 -11.27 -1.46 17.82
C THR A 488 -11.20 -0.50 19.02
N GLN A 489 -11.82 0.68 18.91
CA GLN A 489 -11.75 1.72 19.94
C GLN A 489 -12.98 1.78 20.88
N GLY A 490 -14.03 0.97 20.66
CA GLY A 490 -15.24 1.01 21.51
C GLY A 490 -15.04 0.46 22.93
N LEU A 491 -15.71 1.05 23.93
CA LEU A 491 -15.74 0.58 25.33
C LEU A 491 -16.15 -0.90 25.44
N TRP A 492 -17.16 -1.33 24.68
CA TRP A 492 -17.56 -2.74 24.56
C TRP A 492 -16.46 -3.64 23.99
N ALA A 493 -15.70 -3.16 23.00
CA ALA A 493 -14.57 -3.88 22.42
C ALA A 493 -13.35 -3.94 23.37
N ARG A 494 -13.30 -3.08 24.39
CA ARG A 494 -12.30 -3.10 25.47
C ARG A 494 -12.54 -4.23 26.47
N GLY A 495 -13.81 -4.66 26.63
CA GLY A 495 -14.25 -5.77 27.48
C GLY A 495 -14.04 -7.14 26.84
N THR A 496 -14.40 -7.32 25.56
CA THR A 496 -14.15 -8.58 24.83
C THR A 496 -12.77 -8.54 24.16
N ARG A 497 -11.71 -8.73 24.97
CA ARG A 497 -10.30 -8.59 24.54
C ARG A 497 -9.79 -9.66 23.56
N TYR A 498 -10.56 -10.71 23.28
CA TYR A 498 -10.01 -11.95 22.74
C TYR A 498 -10.52 -12.35 21.33
N PHE A 499 -11.67 -11.86 20.86
CA PHE A 499 -12.23 -12.29 19.57
C PHE A 499 -13.04 -11.19 18.85
N SER A 500 -13.01 -11.20 17.51
CA SER A 500 -13.78 -10.29 16.63
C SER A 500 -14.19 -11.06 15.38
N LEU A 501 -15.50 -11.14 15.08
CA LEU A 501 -16.04 -11.93 13.97
C LEU A 501 -15.72 -11.35 12.59
N ARG A 502 -15.63 -10.01 12.47
CA ARG A 502 -15.49 -9.33 11.16
C ARG A 502 -14.04 -9.10 10.75
N ARG A 503 -13.12 -8.84 11.71
CA ARG A 503 -11.74 -8.45 11.39
C ARG A 503 -10.77 -8.73 12.53
N ARG A 504 -9.56 -9.20 12.18
CA ARG A 504 -8.41 -9.35 13.08
C ARG A 504 -7.99 -7.99 13.63
N ARG A 505 -7.79 -7.89 14.95
CA ARG A 505 -7.17 -6.71 15.58
C ARG A 505 -5.66 -6.78 15.34
N LYS A 506 -5.11 -5.82 14.60
CA LYS A 506 -3.66 -5.70 14.42
C LYS A 506 -3.08 -4.85 15.54
N ARG A 507 -1.90 -5.23 16.01
CA ARG A 507 -1.12 -4.41 16.96
C ARG A 507 -0.07 -3.55 16.27
N ASP A 508 0.29 -3.93 15.05
CA ASP A 508 1.34 -3.32 14.24
C ASP A 508 0.92 -3.36 12.77
N TRP A 509 1.18 -2.28 12.02
CA TRP A 509 0.86 -2.19 10.60
C TRP A 509 1.69 -3.14 9.73
N ASN A 510 2.84 -3.60 10.22
CA ASN A 510 3.68 -4.63 9.58
C ASN A 510 3.35 -6.06 10.05
N GLU A 511 2.33 -6.27 10.88
CA GLU A 511 1.99 -7.60 11.38
C GLU A 511 1.46 -8.52 10.27
N THR A 512 2.18 -9.63 10.02
CA THR A 512 1.79 -10.66 9.05
C THR A 512 1.13 -11.86 9.74
N MET A 513 0.37 -12.67 8.99
CA MET A 513 -0.16 -13.95 9.47
C MET A 513 0.90 -15.08 9.46
N ARG A 514 2.15 -14.79 9.09
CA ARG A 514 3.21 -15.80 9.07
C ARG A 514 3.65 -16.15 10.49
N TRP A 515 4.24 -17.34 10.64
CA TRP A 515 4.82 -17.82 11.89
C TRP A 515 5.97 -16.93 12.37
N TYR A 516 6.77 -16.44 11.42
CA TYR A 516 7.84 -15.47 11.61
C TYR A 516 7.47 -14.17 10.87
N ASP A 517 7.91 -13.03 11.37
CA ASP A 517 7.79 -11.79 10.60
C ASP A 517 8.73 -11.88 9.39
N GLN A 518 8.26 -11.50 8.20
CA GLN A 518 9.16 -11.33 7.06
C GLN A 518 9.97 -10.05 7.29
N THR A 519 11.18 -10.21 7.82
CA THR A 519 12.17 -9.15 7.95
C THR A 519 13.09 -9.09 6.73
N TYR A 520 13.20 -10.21 6.01
CA TYR A 520 13.87 -10.33 4.71
C TYR A 520 12.99 -9.78 3.58
N LEU A 521 13.19 -8.51 3.28
CA LEU A 521 12.98 -7.99 1.92
C LEU A 521 14.09 -8.58 1.03
N PRO A 522 13.88 -8.68 -0.30
CA PRO A 522 14.95 -9.09 -1.21
C PRO A 522 16.22 -8.28 -0.91
N GLU A 523 17.37 -8.94 -0.86
CA GLU A 523 18.65 -8.21 -0.87
C GLU A 523 18.69 -7.36 -2.13
N ASP A 524 19.31 -6.19 -2.05
CA ASP A 524 19.45 -5.33 -3.23
C ASP A 524 20.21 -6.15 -4.28
N GLU A 525 19.56 -6.44 -5.41
CA GLU A 525 20.22 -7.11 -6.54
C GLU A 525 21.36 -6.18 -6.97
N SER A 526 22.60 -6.64 -6.78
CA SER A 526 23.84 -5.95 -7.14
C SER A 526 23.96 -5.72 -8.63
#